data_AF-A0A5C5WAK6-F1
#
_entry.id   AF-A0A5C5WAK6-F1
#
_cell.length_a   1.000
_cell.length_b   1.000
_cell.length_c   1.000
_cell.angle_alpha   90.00
_cell.angle_beta   90.00
_cell.angle_gamma   90.00
#
_symmetry.space_group_name_H-M   'P 1'
#
loop_
_entity.id
_entity.type
_entity.pdbx_description
1 polymer ?
#
loop_
_entity_poly.entity_id
_entity_poly.type
_entity_poly.pdbx_seq_one_letter_code
_entity_poly.pdbx_strand_id
1 'polypeptide(L)' 'MIGVLSLLVALTLSLLITRVAAMALMFTGLSREAAKFQARSAFTGVGYTTQESERTVNHPVRRRIIMALMLMGNI' A
#
# COMPACT_ATOMS: atom_id res chain seq x y z
N MET A 1 -7.17 15.27 24.60
CA MET A 1 -6.40 14.03 24.88
C MET A 1 -6.82 12.87 23.98
N ILE A 2 -8.11 12.51 23.91
CA ILE A 2 -8.61 11.42 23.05
C ILE A 2 -8.21 11.59 21.57
N GLY A 3 -8.38 12.80 20.99
CA GLY A 3 -8.04 13.04 19.58
C GLY A 3 -6.56 12.80 19.22
N VAL A 4 -5.63 13.17 20.10
CA VAL A 4 -4.19 12.90 19.89
C VAL A 4 -3.93 11.40 19.93
N LEU A 5 -4.54 10.69 20.88
CA LEU A 5 -4.41 9.24 20.97
C LEU A 5 -4.97 8.55 19.70
N SER A 6 -6.16 8.95 19.25
CA SER A 6 -6.77 8.43 18.03
C SER A 6 -5.90 8.67 16.79
N LEU A 7 -5.31 9.86 16.66
CA LEU A 7 -4.39 10.18 15.56
C LEU A 7 -3.15 9.28 15.60
N LEU A 8 -2.52 9.11 16.75
CA LEU A 8 -1.33 8.27 16.89
C LEU A 8 -1.64 6.81 16.57
N VAL A 9 -2.81 6.30 16.97
CA VAL A 9 -3.26 4.94 16.64
C VAL A 9 -3.48 4.79 15.14
N ALA A 10 -4.22 5.71 14.51
CA ALA A 10 -4.48 5.66 13.06
C ALA A 10 -3.18 5.77 12.24
N LEU A 11 -2.26 6.63 12.66
CA LEU A 11 -0.97 6.81 12.01
C LEU A 11 -0.07 5.57 12.18
N THR A 12 -0.05 4.97 13.36
CA THR A 12 0.70 3.74 13.60
C THR A 12 0.13 2.58 12.76
N LEU A 13 -1.20 2.45 12.72
CA LEU A 13 -1.88 1.38 11.98
C LEU A 13 -1.65 1.52 10.46
N SER A 14 -1.78 2.73 9.91
CA SER A 14 -1.49 2.99 8.49
C SER A 14 -0.03 2.69 8.12
N LEU A 15 0.92 3.05 8.97
CA LEU A 15 2.34 2.71 8.77
C LEU A 15 2.59 1.19 8.81
N LEU A 16 1.91 0.46 9.68
CA LEU A 16 2.01 -1.00 9.75
C LEU A 16 1.41 -1.67 8.51
N ILE A 17 0.20 -1.27 8.11
CA ILE A 17 -0.50 -1.80 6.92
C ILE A 17 0.38 -1.61 5.67
N THR A 18 0.85 -0.39 5.44
CA THR A 18 1.69 -0.07 4.27
C THR A 18 3.02 -0.84 4.29
N ARG A 19 3.60 -1.08 5.47
CA ARG A 19 4.85 -1.85 5.60
C ARG A 19 4.67 -3.33 5.32
N VAL A 20 3.60 -3.94 5.82
CA VAL A 20 3.27 -5.34 5.53
C VAL A 20 2.99 -5.54 4.05
N ALA A 21 2.21 -4.64 3.43
CA ALA A 21 1.91 -4.75 2.02
C ALA A 21 3.14 -4.51 1.13
N ALA A 22 4.04 -3.60 1.50
CA ALA A 22 5.33 -3.45 0.82
C ALA A 22 6.17 -4.73 0.88
N MET A 23 6.17 -5.45 2.02
CA MET A 23 6.83 -6.76 2.10
C MET A 23 6.18 -7.80 1.20
N ALA A 24 4.84 -7.87 1.20
CA ALA A 24 4.10 -8.77 0.32
C ALA A 24 4.41 -8.50 -1.17
N LEU A 25 4.46 -7.22 -1.58
CA LEU A 25 4.84 -6.82 -2.94
C LEU A 25 6.29 -7.19 -3.26
N MET A 26 7.24 -7.00 -2.34
CA MET A 26 8.63 -7.44 -2.54
C MET A 26 8.72 -8.96 -2.77
N PHE A 27 7.93 -9.76 -2.08
CA PHE A 27 7.90 -11.22 -2.30
C PHE A 27 7.37 -11.62 -3.69
N THR A 28 6.69 -10.72 -4.40
CA THR A 28 6.32 -10.94 -5.81
C THR A 28 7.42 -10.56 -6.80
N GLY A 29 8.61 -10.16 -6.34
CA GLY A 29 9.74 -9.76 -7.18
C GLY A 29 9.83 -8.27 -7.51
N LEU A 30 9.06 -7.41 -6.84
CA LEU A 30 9.24 -5.95 -6.95
C LEU A 30 10.50 -5.52 -6.21
N SER A 31 11.21 -4.52 -6.75
CA SER A 31 12.30 -3.87 -6.03
C SER A 31 11.78 -3.26 -4.72
N ARG A 32 12.66 -3.16 -3.72
CA ARG A 32 12.30 -2.59 -2.41
C ARG A 32 11.75 -1.17 -2.52
N GLU A 33 12.28 -0.37 -3.43
CA GLU A 33 11.84 1.00 -3.66
C GLU A 33 10.46 1.03 -4.31
N ALA A 34 10.25 0.27 -5.39
CA ALA A 34 8.97 0.19 -6.08
C ALA A 34 7.87 -0.34 -5.16
N ALA A 35 8.13 -1.41 -4.41
CA ALA A 35 7.16 -2.00 -3.48
C ALA A 35 6.74 -1.04 -2.37
N LYS A 36 7.69 -0.29 -1.78
CA LYS A 36 7.38 0.73 -0.75
C LYS A 36 6.57 1.88 -1.33
N PHE A 37 6.96 2.37 -2.51
CA PHE A 37 6.28 3.48 -3.17
C PHE A 37 4.85 3.10 -3.58
N GLN A 38 4.69 1.97 -4.27
CA GLN A 38 3.38 1.46 -4.70
C GLN A 38 2.47 1.15 -3.52
N ALA A 39 2.96 0.53 -2.44
CA ALA A 39 2.14 0.24 -1.26
C ALA A 39 1.62 1.52 -0.58
N ARG A 40 2.47 2.55 -0.43
CA ARG A 40 2.07 3.84 0.14
C ARG A 40 1.08 4.56 -0.75
N SER A 41 1.40 4.66 -2.04
CA SER A 41 0.56 5.36 -3.00
C SER A 41 -0.82 4.72 -3.16
N ALA A 42 -0.89 3.38 -3.18
CA ALA A 42 -2.16 2.66 -3.22
C ALA A 42 -2.98 2.86 -1.93
N PHE A 43 -2.33 2.88 -0.77
CA PHE A 43 -3.01 3.15 0.51
C PHE A 43 -3.51 4.60 0.61
N THR A 44 -2.80 5.57 0.05
CA THR A 44 -3.25 6.98 0.09
C THR A 44 -4.16 7.35 -1.08
N GLY A 45 -4.49 6.41 -1.98
CA GLY A 45 -5.35 6.66 -3.15
C GLY A 45 -4.74 7.59 -4.21
N VAL A 46 -3.43 7.86 -4.17
CA VAL A 46 -2.77 8.81 -5.09
C VAL A 46 -2.50 8.17 -6.45
N GLY A 47 -2.11 6.90 -6.45
CA GLY A 47 -1.72 6.17 -7.65
C GLY A 47 -0.28 6.44 -8.12
N TYR A 48 0.10 5.76 -9.19
CA TYR A 48 1.44 5.79 -9.77
C TYR A 48 1.35 5.61 -11.29
N THR A 49 2.47 5.59 -11.99
CA THR A 49 2.49 5.63 -13.46
C THR A 49 1.68 4.48 -14.08
N THR A 50 1.10 4.74 -15.25
CA THR A 50 0.29 3.76 -16.00
C THR A 50 1.08 2.48 -16.30
N GLN A 51 2.33 2.61 -16.74
CA GLN A 51 3.21 1.46 -17.01
C GLN A 51 3.43 0.59 -15.76
N GLU A 52 3.63 1.19 -14.59
CA GLU A 52 3.77 0.45 -13.33
C GLU A 52 2.45 -0.22 -12.90
N SER A 53 1.33 0.45 -13.15
CA SER A 53 -0.01 -0.07 -12.89
C SER A 53 -0.32 -1.29 -13.76
N GLU A 54 -0.01 -1.22 -15.06
CA GLU A 54 -0.15 -2.35 -15.99
C GLU A 54 0.65 -3.58 -15.52
N ARG A 55 1.93 -3.38 -15.16
CA ARG A 55 2.78 -4.45 -14.59
C ARG A 55 2.21 -5.04 -13.30
N THR A 56 1.56 -4.22 -12.49
CA THR A 56 0.93 -4.63 -11.23
C THR A 56 -0.33 -5.46 -11.49
N VAL A 57 -1.24 -4.99 -12.35
CA VAL A 57 -2.52 -5.67 -12.60
C VAL A 57 -2.37 -6.96 -13.40
N ASN A 58 -1.31 -7.06 -14.21
CA ASN A 58 -0.95 -8.28 -14.94
C ASN A 58 -0.46 -9.41 -14.02
N HIS A 59 -0.04 -9.10 -12.78
CA HIS A 59 0.33 -10.11 -11.80
C HIS A 59 -0.82 -10.34 -10.80
N PRO A 60 -1.44 -11.54 -10.75
CA PRO A 60 -2.68 -11.76 -10.00
C PRO A 60 -2.55 -11.48 -8.49
N VAL A 61 -1.40 -11.82 -7.88
CA VAL A 61 -1.12 -11.54 -6.47
C VAL A 61 -0.94 -10.04 -6.19
N ARG A 62 -0.12 -9.32 -6.98
CA ARG A 62 0.08 -7.87 -6.83
C ARG A 62 -1.24 -7.11 -6.96
N ARG A 63 -2.07 -7.48 -7.94
CA ARG A 63 -3.42 -6.92 -8.13
C ARG A 63 -4.28 -7.05 -6.87
N ARG A 64 -4.30 -8.22 -6.23
CA ARG A 64 -5.06 -8.44 -4.98
C ARG A 64 -4.53 -7.60 -3.82
N ILE A 65 -3.21 -7.51 -3.67
CA ILE A 65 -2.58 -6.69 -2.60
C ILE A 65 -2.96 -5.21 -2.77
N ILE A 66 -2.87 -4.69 -3.99
CA ILE A 66 -3.15 -3.28 -4.28
C ILE A 66 -4.64 -2.96 -4.11
N MET A 67 -5.55 -3.84 -4.56
CA MET A 67 -6.99 -3.65 -4.33
C MET A 67 -7.33 -3.61 -2.83
N ALA A 68 -6.72 -4.49 -2.02
CA ALA A 68 -6.92 -4.48 -0.58
C ALA A 68 -6.38 -3.19 0.08
N LEU A 69 -5.23 -2.69 -0.39
CA LEU A 69 -4.66 -1.42 0.09
C LEU A 69 -5.53 -0.22 -0.24
N MET A 70 -6.08 -0.15 -1.46
CA MET A 70 -6.99 0.92 -1.87
C MET A 70 -8.25 0.95 -0.99
N LEU A 71 -8.81 -0.22 -0.68
CA LEU A 71 -9.97 -0.31 0.19
C LEU A 71 -9.62 0.12 1.62
N MET A 72 -8.53 -0.38 2.20
CA MET A 72 -8.11 0.00 3.56
C MET A 72 -7.70 1.47 3.70
N GLY A 73 -7.22 2.07 2.61
CA GLY A 73 -6.81 3.47 2.57
C GLY A 73 -7.96 4.48 2.58
N ASN A 74 -9.15 4.04 2.17
CA ASN A 74 -10.33 4.88 1.98
C ASN A 74 -11.43 4.63 3.03
N ILE A 75 -11.17 3.74 3.99
CA ILE A 75 -12.02 3.48 5.17
C ILE A 75 -11.50 4.32 6.34
#